data_AF-A0A6B0WSM5-F1
#
_entry.id   AF-A0A6B0WSM5-F1
#
_cell.length_a   1.000
_cell.length_b   1.000
_cell.length_c   1.000
_cell.angle_alpha   90.00
_cell.angle_beta   90.00
_cell.angle_gamma   90.00
#
_symmetry.space_group_name_H-M   'P 1'
#
loop_
_entity.id
_entity.type
_entity.pdbx_description
1 polymer ?
#
loop_
_entity_poly.entity_id
_entity_poly.type
_entity_poly.pdbx_seq_one_letter_code
_entity_poly.pdbx_strand_id
1 'polypeptide(L)'
;MMKYFVLMVGCLAVLVGCEAERDPSSLFGPDASGVLVVDALLIVDKPLPQVLVSETVKANVGYSERWAGVGDAEVVISQGEQTFVYRPSSGFSSGSYRPPLNAPLVLPNTTYN
;
A
#
# COMPACT_ATOMS: atom_id res chain seq x y z
N MET A 1 55.79 35.72 1.71
CA MET A 1 54.75 35.36 2.71
C MET A 1 53.32 35.44 2.18
N MET A 2 53.00 36.25 1.16
CA MET A 2 51.61 36.45 0.68
C MET A 2 51.02 35.30 -0.17
N LYS A 3 51.85 34.42 -0.75
CA LYS A 3 51.41 33.30 -1.62
C LYS A 3 50.76 32.14 -0.85
N TYR A 4 51.19 31.88 0.38
CA TYR A 4 50.64 30.78 1.18
C TYR A 4 49.29 31.14 1.83
N PHE A 5 49.04 32.44 2.04
CA PHE A 5 47.79 32.92 2.62
C PHE A 5 46.61 32.75 1.66
N VAL A 6 46.81 33.04 0.36
CA VAL A 6 45.78 32.84 -0.68
C VAL A 6 45.45 31.35 -0.86
N LEU A 7 46.46 30.48 -0.75
CA LEU A 7 46.30 29.03 -0.88
C LEU A 7 45.58 28.41 0.34
N MET A 8 45.75 29.00 1.53
CA MET A 8 45.05 28.57 2.75
C MET A 8 43.57 29.00 2.76
N VAL A 9 43.27 30.21 2.29
CA VAL A 9 41.89 30.73 2.17
C VAL A 9 41.10 29.98 1.09
N GLY A 10 41.74 29.61 -0.02
CA GLY A 10 41.12 28.79 -1.06
C GLY A 10 40.77 27.37 -0.62
N CYS A 11 41.57 26.76 0.27
CA CYS A 11 41.33 25.41 0.78
C CYS A 11 40.18 25.37 1.80
N LEU A 12 39.97 26.45 2.57
CA LEU A 12 38.91 26.55 3.57
C LEU A 12 37.51 26.68 2.93
N ALA A 13 37.42 27.29 1.74
CA ALA A 13 36.17 27.48 1.02
C ALA A 13 35.60 26.17 0.41
N VAL A 14 36.44 25.14 0.24
CA VAL A 14 36.02 23.82 -0.30
C VAL A 14 35.45 22.91 0.81
N LEU A 15 35.69 23.23 2.08
CA LEU A 15 35.19 22.49 3.25
C LEU A 15 33.82 22.97 3.74
N VAL A 16 33.33 24.11 3.24
CA VAL A 16 31.91 24.49 3.35
C VAL A 16 31.16 23.77 2.23
N GLY A 17 31.31 22.45 2.23
CA GLY A 17 30.64 21.56 1.31
C GLY A 17 29.14 21.81 1.40
N CYS A 18 28.48 21.67 0.25
CA CYS A 18 27.04 21.49 0.18
C CYS A 18 26.62 20.45 1.23
N GLU A 19 26.08 20.88 2.36
CA GLU A 19 25.02 20.09 2.95
C GLU A 19 23.92 20.10 1.89
N ALA A 20 23.76 18.98 1.19
CA ALA A 20 22.46 18.66 0.64
C ALA A 20 21.56 18.54 1.87
N GLU A 21 20.96 19.66 2.28
CA GLU A 21 20.01 19.75 3.38
C GLU A 21 18.82 18.87 3.03
N ARG A 22 18.99 17.59 3.34
CA ARG A 22 17.96 16.59 3.25
C ARG A 22 17.28 16.62 4.59
N ASP A 23 16.11 17.24 4.62
CA ASP A 23 15.19 17.06 5.71
C ASP A 23 15.04 15.53 5.94
N PRO A 24 15.39 15.00 7.12
CA PRO A 24 15.27 13.57 7.39
C PRO A 24 13.80 13.09 7.29
N SER A 25 12.82 13.99 7.40
CA SER A 25 11.41 13.69 7.12
C SER A 25 11.09 13.53 5.62
N SER A 26 12.00 13.93 4.72
CA SER A 26 11.89 13.67 3.27
C SER A 26 12.34 12.26 2.87
N LEU A 27 13.06 11.53 3.74
CA LEU A 27 13.51 10.16 3.44
C LEU A 27 12.41 9.13 3.62
N PHE A 28 11.45 9.43 4.47
CA PHE A 28 10.30 8.58 4.73
C PHE A 28 9.11 9.31 4.11
N GLY A 29 8.48 8.69 3.11
CA GLY A 29 7.26 9.25 2.51
C GLY A 29 6.21 9.57 3.58
N PRO A 30 5.15 10.32 3.22
CA PRO A 30 4.10 10.70 4.16
C PRO A 30 3.62 9.50 4.98
N ASP A 31 3.31 9.72 6.27
CA ASP A 31 2.84 8.70 7.20
C ASP A 31 1.56 8.08 6.64
N ALA A 32 1.72 6.99 5.89
CA ALA A 32 0.65 6.43 5.07
C ALA A 32 -0.22 5.48 5.89
N SER A 33 -0.40 5.70 7.19
CA SER A 33 -1.26 4.87 8.05
C SER A 33 -2.74 5.19 7.84
N GLY A 34 -3.61 4.17 7.89
CA GLY A 34 -5.05 4.32 7.72
C GLY A 34 -5.50 4.43 6.26
N VAL A 35 -4.64 4.05 5.30
CA VAL A 35 -5.00 3.94 3.89
C VAL A 35 -5.63 2.57 3.66
N LEU A 36 -6.83 2.54 3.09
CA LEU A 36 -7.51 1.31 2.72
C LEU A 36 -6.78 0.61 1.57
N VAL A 37 -6.51 -0.68 1.74
CA VAL A 37 -5.90 -1.57 0.77
C VAL A 37 -6.88 -2.69 0.45
N VAL A 38 -7.12 -2.88 -0.84
CA VAL A 38 -7.95 -3.97 -1.36
C VAL A 38 -7.06 -4.86 -2.21
N ASP A 39 -6.98 -6.14 -1.86
CA ASP A 39 -6.16 -7.13 -2.54
C ASP A 39 -6.98 -8.35 -2.96
N ALA A 40 -6.76 -8.81 -4.18
CA ALA A 40 -7.40 -9.98 -4.77
C ALA A 40 -6.60 -10.51 -5.97
N LEU A 41 -6.46 -11.83 -6.07
CA LEU A 41 -5.80 -12.48 -7.20
C LEU A 41 -6.83 -13.11 -8.15
N LEU A 42 -7.00 -12.50 -9.32
CA LEU A 42 -7.82 -13.05 -10.40
C LEU A 42 -7.05 -14.14 -11.17
N ILE A 43 -7.63 -15.34 -11.24
CA ILE A 43 -7.09 -16.45 -12.03
C ILE A 43 -8.13 -16.83 -13.08
N VAL A 44 -7.76 -16.73 -14.36
CA VAL A 44 -8.65 -17.10 -15.48
C VAL A 44 -9.15 -18.54 -15.33
N ASP A 45 -10.43 -18.76 -15.64
CA ASP A 45 -11.14 -20.03 -15.51
C ASP A 45 -11.24 -20.60 -14.08
N LYS A 46 -10.98 -19.78 -13.06
CA LYS A 46 -11.35 -20.06 -11.66
C LYS A 46 -12.52 -19.18 -11.24
N PRO A 47 -13.32 -19.60 -10.24
CA PRO A 47 -14.32 -18.73 -9.64
C PRO A 47 -13.69 -17.42 -9.14
N LEU A 48 -14.51 -16.37 -8.99
CA LEU A 48 -14.06 -15.14 -8.36
C LEU A 48 -13.31 -15.43 -7.03
N PRO A 49 -12.19 -14.76 -6.75
CA PRO A 49 -11.36 -15.08 -5.60
C PRO A 49 -11.95 -14.48 -4.32
N GLN A 50 -11.37 -14.88 -3.20
CA GLN A 50 -11.48 -14.12 -1.96
C GLN A 50 -10.86 -12.73 -2.13
N VAL A 51 -11.47 -11.73 -1.48
CA VAL A 51 -10.93 -10.36 -1.36
C VAL A 51 -10.41 -10.15 0.05
N LEU A 52 -9.24 -9.52 0.16
CA LEU A 52 -8.67 -9.06 1.42
C LEU A 52 -8.79 -7.53 1.49
N VAL A 53 -9.34 -7.03 2.58
CA VAL A 53 -9.49 -5.60 2.86
C VAL A 53 -8.77 -5.30 4.15
N SER A 54 -7.79 -4.41 4.08
CA SER A 54 -6.97 -4.00 5.23
C SER A 54 -6.70 -2.51 5.21
N GLU A 55 -6.20 -1.99 6.33
CA GLU A 55 -5.65 -0.64 6.43
C GLU A 55 -4.13 -0.72 6.65
N THR A 56 -3.41 0.20 6.03
CA THR A 56 -1.98 0.38 6.28
C THR A 56 -1.73 0.80 7.73
N VAL A 57 -0.63 0.31 8.28
CA VAL A 57 -0.17 0.66 9.64
C VAL A 57 1.08 1.53 9.58
N LYS A 58 1.37 2.26 10.66
CA LYS A 58 2.60 3.05 10.78
C LYS A 58 3.83 2.13 10.68
N ALA A 59 4.90 2.64 10.09
CA ALA A 59 6.12 1.86 9.83
C ALA A 59 6.78 1.29 11.10
N ASN A 60 6.56 1.92 12.26
CA ASN A 60 7.08 1.46 13.56
C ASN A 60 6.15 0.45 14.25
N VAL A 61 5.03 0.08 13.65
CA VAL A 61 4.07 -0.90 14.17
C VAL A 61 4.21 -2.20 13.38
N GLY A 62 4.36 -3.33 14.08
CA GLY A 62 4.37 -4.64 13.45
C GLY A 62 3.05 -4.95 12.76
N TYR A 63 3.12 -5.37 11.49
CA TYR A 63 1.93 -5.75 10.74
C TYR A 63 1.33 -7.07 11.25
N SER A 64 0.01 -7.13 11.31
CA SER A 64 -0.75 -8.35 11.58
C SER A 64 -2.10 -8.28 10.89
N GLU A 65 -2.44 -9.28 10.09
CA GLU A 65 -3.72 -9.36 9.35
C GLU A 65 -4.95 -9.23 10.26
N ARG A 66 -4.88 -9.79 11.47
CA ARG A 66 -5.98 -9.69 12.45
C ARG A 66 -6.28 -8.24 12.85
N TRP A 67 -5.25 -7.41 12.94
CA TRP A 67 -5.36 -6.04 13.45
C TRP A 67 -5.47 -5.00 12.35
N ALA A 68 -4.89 -5.29 11.18
CA ALA A 68 -4.97 -4.45 10.00
C ALA A 68 -6.23 -4.74 9.16
N GLY A 69 -6.84 -5.92 9.29
CA GLY A 69 -8.02 -6.30 8.53
C GLY A 69 -9.24 -5.45 8.87
N VAL A 70 -9.92 -4.95 7.84
CA VAL A 70 -11.14 -4.14 8.00
C VAL A 70 -12.34 -5.06 8.13
N GLY A 71 -12.93 -5.08 9.32
CA GLY A 71 -14.23 -5.72 9.58
C GLY A 71 -15.39 -4.89 9.04
N ASP A 72 -16.52 -5.54 8.82
CA ASP A 72 -17.82 -4.91 8.51
C ASP A 72 -17.85 -4.01 7.26
N ALA A 73 -16.90 -4.19 6.35
CA ALA A 73 -16.94 -3.53 5.05
C ALA A 73 -18.01 -4.15 4.14
N GLU A 74 -18.66 -3.30 3.36
CA GLU A 74 -19.46 -3.75 2.22
C GLU A 74 -18.52 -3.96 1.02
N VAL A 75 -18.32 -5.23 0.65
CA VAL A 75 -17.49 -5.60 -0.50
C VAL A 75 -18.38 -6.06 -1.62
N VAL A 76 -18.28 -5.38 -2.75
CA VAL A 76 -19.07 -5.64 -3.95
C VAL A 76 -18.15 -5.60 -5.15
N ILE A 77 -18.17 -6.65 -5.98
CA ILE A 77 -17.48 -6.66 -7.26
C ILE A 77 -18.52 -6.54 -8.37
N SER A 78 -18.26 -5.67 -9.32
CA SER A 78 -19.06 -5.44 -10.51
C SER A 78 -18.35 -5.94 -11.77
N GLN A 79 -19.12 -6.52 -12.70
CA GLN A 79 -18.66 -7.00 -14.00
C GLN A 79 -19.71 -6.64 -15.05
N GLY A 80 -19.51 -5.54 -15.78
CA GLY A 80 -20.53 -4.98 -16.66
C GLY A 80 -21.79 -4.64 -15.87
N GLU A 81 -22.91 -5.29 -16.17
CA GLU A 81 -24.19 -5.13 -15.45
C GLU A 81 -24.37 -6.11 -14.28
N GLN A 82 -23.44 -7.05 -14.08
CA GLN A 82 -23.52 -8.04 -13.00
C GLN A 82 -22.85 -7.53 -11.74
N THR A 83 -23.38 -7.91 -10.59
CA THR A 83 -22.89 -7.50 -9.27
C THR A 83 -22.83 -8.70 -8.34
N PHE A 84 -21.70 -8.84 -7.63
CA PHE A 84 -21.43 -9.94 -6.72
C PHE A 84 -21.16 -9.38 -5.34
N VAL A 85 -22.09 -9.63 -4.42
CA VAL A 85 -21.98 -9.20 -3.02
C VAL A 85 -21.16 -10.23 -2.26
N TYR A 86 -20.05 -9.77 -1.68
CA TYR A 86 -19.17 -10.59 -0.89
C TYR A 86 -19.60 -10.63 0.57
N ARG A 87 -19.26 -11.72 1.28
CA ARG A 87 -19.57 -11.91 2.69
C ARG A 87 -18.31 -12.15 3.51
N PRO A 88 -18.23 -11.68 4.77
CA PRO A 88 -17.12 -11.99 5.66
C PRO A 88 -16.87 -13.51 5.76
N SER A 89 -15.61 -13.94 5.63
CA SER A 89 -15.24 -15.36 5.69
C SER A 89 -15.39 -15.98 7.08
N SER A 90 -15.33 -15.17 8.13
CA SER A 90 -15.49 -15.61 9.52
C SER A 90 -16.13 -14.48 10.33
N GLY A 91 -16.77 -14.81 11.45
CA GLY A 91 -17.42 -13.84 12.33
C GLY A 91 -16.46 -12.94 13.13
N PHE A 92 -15.15 -13.02 12.88
CA PHE A 92 -14.14 -12.17 13.49
C PHE A 92 -13.39 -11.44 12.37
N SER A 93 -13.30 -10.12 12.47
CA SER A 93 -12.82 -9.17 11.45
C SER A 93 -11.37 -9.39 10.99
N SER A 94 -11.12 -10.38 10.14
CA SER A 94 -9.80 -10.59 9.54
C SER A 94 -9.64 -9.89 8.18
N GLY A 95 -10.58 -9.01 7.81
CA GLY A 95 -10.57 -8.37 6.49
C GLY A 95 -10.82 -9.31 5.31
N SER A 96 -11.24 -10.55 5.55
CA SER A 96 -11.41 -11.57 4.51
C SER A 96 -12.86 -11.66 4.08
N TYR A 97 -13.11 -11.51 2.78
CA TYR A 97 -14.43 -11.55 2.17
C TYR A 97 -14.50 -12.60 1.06
N ARG A 98 -15.53 -13.45 1.09
CA ARG A 98 -15.74 -14.53 0.12
C ARG A 98 -16.82 -14.16 -0.91
N PRO A 99 -16.65 -14.62 -2.15
CA PRO A 99 -17.67 -14.47 -3.19
C PRO A 99 -18.95 -15.26 -2.85
N PRO A 100 -20.08 -14.95 -3.50
CA PRO A 100 -21.26 -15.81 -3.42
C PRO A 100 -20.98 -17.22 -3.97
N LEU A 101 -21.71 -18.23 -3.48
CA LEU A 101 -21.50 -19.65 -3.84
C LEU A 101 -21.61 -19.92 -5.35
N ASN A 102 -22.35 -19.08 -6.07
CA ASN A 102 -22.59 -19.16 -7.51
C ASN A 102 -21.84 -18.07 -8.31
N ALA A 103 -20.72 -17.58 -7.78
CA ALA A 103 -19.88 -16.61 -8.50
C ALA A 103 -19.40 -17.18 -9.84
N PRO A 104 -19.36 -16.35 -10.91
CA PRO A 104 -18.92 -16.78 -12.22
C PRO A 104 -17.42 -17.10 -12.21
N LEU A 105 -16.98 -17.76 -13.28
CA LEU A 105 -15.57 -17.89 -13.57
C LEU A 105 -15.00 -16.54 -14.03
N VAL A 106 -13.76 -16.27 -13.62
CA VAL A 106 -12.98 -15.14 -14.11
C VAL A 106 -12.71 -15.35 -15.59
N LEU A 107 -13.28 -14.45 -16.39
CA LEU A 107 -13.10 -14.37 -17.84
C LEU A 107 -11.82 -13.61 -18.22
N PRO A 108 -11.15 -13.99 -19.33
CA PRO A 108 -10.04 -13.21 -19.87
C PRO A 108 -10.53 -11.87 -20.43
N ASN A 109 -9.62 -10.89 -20.55
CA ASN A 109 -9.91 -9.57 -21.13
C ASN A 109 -11.14 -8.87 -20.53
N THR A 110 -11.43 -9.14 -19.25
CA THR A 110 -12.60 -8.62 -18.57
C THR A 110 -12.18 -7.78 -17.37
N THR A 111 -12.80 -6.61 -17.22
CA THR A 111 -12.59 -5.73 -16.07
C THR A 111 -13.57 -6.05 -14.96
N TYR A 112 -13.05 -6.10 -13.74
CA TYR A 112 -13.81 -6.24 -12.50
C TYR A 112 -13.52 -5.01 -11.66
N ASN A 113 -14.55 -4.32 -11.19
CA ASN A 113 -14.43 -3.12 -10.33
C ASN A 113 -15.11 -3.35 -9.00
#